data_AF-A0A4R7CX32-F1
#
_entry.id   AF-A0A4R7CX32-F1
#
_cell.length_a   1.000
_cell.length_b   1.000
_cell.length_c   1.000
_cell.angle_alpha   90.00
_cell.angle_beta   90.00
_cell.angle_gamma   90.00
#
_symmetry.space_group_name_H-M   'P 1'
#
loop_
_entity.id
_entity.type
_entity.pdbx_description
1 polymer ?
#
loop_
_entity_poly.entity_id
_entity_poly.type
_entity_poly.pdbx_seq_one_letter_code
_entity_poly.pdbx_strand_id
1 'polypeptide(L)'
;MNYKEELISYLKNIEGNLDSEYAEDISSSSDAFGEIMVMSNDKDYHKKLLSIILFHQMTIELMKRLIIYANFLEKICLYPNKKKHDKIKDGAKFSQVMSQFISLIEFKNKNKLIQDISKLNKLRNKYAHEIAFKHNIYESMNEIEKLKPHEFFQSIFTSFIESLNDLRMRIQTAKNEDKIQKIIKLDE
;
A
#
# COMPACT_ATOMS: atom_id res chain seq x y z
N MET A 1 -22.91 -5.44 -14.56
CA MET A 1 -22.40 -4.08 -14.81
C MET A 1 -21.38 -4.15 -15.94
N ASN A 2 -21.57 -3.36 -16.99
CA ASN A 2 -20.60 -3.26 -18.08
C ASN A 2 -19.43 -2.32 -17.68
N TYR A 3 -18.30 -2.38 -18.38
CA TYR A 3 -17.08 -1.60 -18.03
C TYR A 3 -17.32 -0.08 -17.99
N LYS A 4 -18.24 0.44 -18.82
CA LYS A 4 -18.58 1.87 -18.86
C LYS A 4 -19.39 2.25 -17.63
N GLU A 5 -20.40 1.45 -17.27
CA GLU A 5 -21.21 1.63 -16.05
C GLU A 5 -20.34 1.59 -14.78
N GLU A 6 -19.39 0.65 -14.71
CA GLU A 6 -18.42 0.56 -13.60
C GLU A 6 -17.59 1.84 -13.50
N LEU A 7 -17.00 2.27 -14.63
CA LEU A 7 -16.18 3.47 -14.67
C LEU A 7 -16.97 4.72 -14.26
N ILE A 8 -18.21 4.88 -14.76
CA ILE A 8 -19.06 6.02 -14.39
C ILE A 8 -19.43 5.99 -12.91
N SER A 9 -19.76 4.83 -12.37
CA SER A 9 -20.04 4.67 -10.93
C SER A 9 -18.87 5.17 -10.09
N TYR A 10 -17.64 4.76 -10.44
CA TYR A 10 -16.44 5.25 -9.77
C TYR A 10 -16.22 6.76 -9.98
N LEU A 11 -16.39 7.30 -11.19
CA LEU A 11 -16.20 8.73 -11.46
C LEU A 11 -17.17 9.63 -10.70
N LYS A 12 -18.39 9.15 -10.41
CA LYS A 12 -19.43 9.83 -9.61
C LYS A 12 -19.05 9.88 -8.12
N ASN A 13 -18.41 8.84 -7.56
CA ASN A 13 -17.92 8.80 -6.18
C ASN A 13 -16.56 8.10 -6.09
N ILE A 14 -15.48 8.81 -6.43
CA ILE A 14 -14.14 8.20 -6.55
C ILE A 14 -13.65 7.66 -5.20
N GLU A 15 -13.57 8.53 -4.18
CA GLU A 15 -13.01 8.13 -2.88
C GLU A 15 -13.89 7.06 -2.22
N GLY A 16 -15.22 7.21 -2.22
CA GLY A 16 -16.10 6.23 -1.60
C GLY A 16 -16.00 4.84 -2.27
N ASN A 17 -15.91 4.78 -3.60
CA ASN A 17 -15.77 3.50 -4.29
C ASN A 17 -14.37 2.88 -4.11
N LEU A 18 -13.30 3.68 -4.19
CA LEU A 18 -11.93 3.18 -3.99
C LEU A 18 -11.71 2.73 -2.54
N ASP A 19 -12.23 3.46 -1.55
CA ASP A 19 -12.16 3.08 -0.15
C ASP A 19 -13.05 1.85 0.14
N SER A 20 -14.21 1.72 -0.51
CA SER A 20 -15.05 0.51 -0.40
C SER A 20 -14.38 -0.74 -1.01
N GLU A 21 -13.58 -0.56 -2.07
CA GLU A 21 -12.78 -1.65 -2.65
C GLU A 21 -11.60 -2.03 -1.76
N TYR A 22 -11.20 -1.12 -0.86
CA TYR A 22 -10.18 -1.35 0.14
C TYR A 22 -10.71 -2.02 1.42
N ALA A 23 -12.01 -1.95 1.71
CA ALA A 23 -12.81 -2.70 2.71
C ALA A 23 -12.22 -2.97 4.11
N GLU A 24 -11.07 -2.39 4.48
CA GLU A 24 -10.55 -2.34 5.84
C GLU A 24 -10.63 -0.89 6.35
N ASP A 25 -11.20 -0.71 7.54
CA ASP A 25 -11.46 0.60 8.16
C ASP A 25 -10.19 1.46 8.21
N ILE A 26 -10.19 2.59 7.49
CA ILE A 26 -9.03 3.49 7.40
C ILE A 26 -8.67 4.10 8.76
N SER A 27 -9.65 4.26 9.66
CA SER A 27 -9.41 4.72 11.05
C SER A 27 -8.53 3.73 11.82
N SER A 28 -8.78 2.44 11.65
CA SER A 28 -8.01 1.37 12.30
C SER A 28 -6.53 1.34 11.86
N SER A 29 -6.24 1.74 10.61
CA SER A 29 -4.88 1.74 10.06
C SER A 29 -4.00 2.84 10.65
N SER A 30 -4.56 4.03 10.93
CA SER A 30 -3.81 5.15 11.50
C SER A 30 -3.47 4.92 12.97
N ASP A 31 -4.43 4.40 13.74
CA ASP A 31 -4.23 4.09 15.16
C ASP A 31 -3.26 2.93 15.32
N ALA A 32 -3.42 1.86 14.53
CA ALA A 32 -2.48 0.75 14.50
C ALA A 32 -1.07 1.20 14.08
N PHE A 33 -0.94 2.13 13.13
CA PHE A 33 0.36 2.70 12.78
C PHE A 33 1.00 3.43 13.97
N GLY A 34 0.23 4.26 14.69
CA GLY A 34 0.68 4.96 15.88
C GLY A 34 1.19 3.99 16.96
N GLU A 35 0.43 2.93 17.23
CA GLU A 35 0.82 1.90 18.20
C GLU A 35 2.09 1.15 17.77
N ILE A 36 2.20 0.77 16.50
CA ILE A 36 3.40 0.12 15.96
C ILE A 36 4.62 1.04 16.10
N MET A 37 4.45 2.34 15.86
CA MET A 37 5.51 3.34 16.02
C MET A 37 5.96 3.48 17.48
N VAL A 38 5.03 3.42 18.43
CA VAL A 38 5.37 3.39 19.87
C VAL A 38 6.15 2.11 20.22
N MET A 39 5.68 0.95 19.77
CA MET A 39 6.36 -0.33 19.99
C MET A 39 7.78 -0.36 19.40
N SER A 40 7.99 0.31 18.27
CA SER A 40 9.29 0.38 17.59
C SER A 40 10.37 1.12 18.39
N ASN A 41 9.96 2.00 19.32
CA ASN A 41 10.84 2.75 20.22
C ASN A 41 10.91 2.15 21.64
N ASP A 42 10.19 1.06 21.91
CA ASP A 42 10.17 0.45 23.23
C ASP A 42 11.56 -0.11 23.61
N LYS A 43 11.89 -0.10 24.90
CA LYS A 43 13.13 -0.70 25.39
C LYS A 43 13.04 -2.23 25.40
N ASP A 44 11.82 -2.78 25.43
CA ASP A 44 11.56 -4.20 25.31
C ASP A 44 11.80 -4.71 23.88
N TYR A 45 12.73 -5.64 23.77
CA TYR A 45 13.10 -6.30 22.52
C TYR A 45 11.93 -7.02 21.84
N HIS A 46 11.07 -7.70 22.61
CA HIS A 46 9.95 -8.45 22.05
C HIS A 46 8.93 -7.51 21.40
N LYS A 47 8.73 -6.32 21.98
CA LYS A 47 7.88 -5.28 21.39
C LYS A 47 8.51 -4.68 20.14
N LYS A 48 9.82 -4.40 20.15
CA LYS A 48 10.55 -3.97 18.94
C LYS A 48 10.43 -4.98 17.81
N LEU A 49 10.62 -6.26 18.09
CA LEU A 49 10.44 -7.34 17.11
C LEU A 49 9.01 -7.41 16.59
N LEU A 50 8.04 -7.39 17.49
CA LEU A 50 6.62 -7.39 17.13
C LEU A 50 6.30 -6.20 16.22
N SER A 51 6.86 -5.03 16.49
CA SER A 51 6.68 -3.85 15.65
C SER A 51 7.11 -4.09 14.19
N ILE A 52 8.20 -4.83 13.93
CA ILE A 52 8.65 -5.16 12.56
C ILE A 52 7.63 -6.07 11.86
N ILE A 53 7.09 -7.06 12.57
CA ILE A 53 6.10 -7.99 12.03
C ILE A 53 4.81 -7.26 11.68
N LEU A 54 4.31 -6.45 12.62
CA LEU A 54 3.09 -5.66 12.44
C LEU A 54 3.27 -4.61 11.37
N PHE A 55 4.42 -3.94 11.33
CA PHE A 55 4.72 -2.95 10.31
C PHE A 55 4.75 -3.58 8.91
N HIS A 56 5.36 -4.76 8.78
CA HIS A 56 5.32 -5.50 7.52
C HIS A 56 3.89 -5.82 7.08
N GLN A 57 3.03 -6.29 7.98
CA GLN A 57 1.62 -6.52 7.66
C GLN A 57 0.93 -5.23 7.21
N MET A 58 1.14 -4.12 7.94
CA MET A 58 0.60 -2.82 7.56
C MET A 58 1.07 -2.39 6.17
N THR A 59 2.35 -2.56 5.83
CA THR A 59 2.85 -2.20 4.50
C THR A 59 2.20 -3.00 3.36
N ILE A 60 1.79 -4.24 3.60
CA ILE A 60 1.04 -5.02 2.62
C ILE A 60 -0.30 -4.35 2.33
N GLU A 61 -1.02 -3.93 3.37
CA GLU A 61 -2.31 -3.25 3.20
C GLU A 61 -2.15 -1.90 2.48
N LEU A 62 -1.13 -1.11 2.85
CA LEU A 62 -0.77 0.11 2.13
C LEU A 62 -0.48 -0.14 0.64
N MET A 63 0.23 -1.23 0.30
CA MET A 63 0.46 -1.60 -1.10
C MET A 63 -0.82 -1.96 -1.83
N LYS A 64 -1.74 -2.73 -1.22
CA LYS A 64 -3.04 -3.05 -1.82
C LYS A 64 -3.82 -1.78 -2.15
N ARG A 65 -3.80 -0.80 -1.25
CA ARG A 65 -4.46 0.50 -1.49
C ARG A 65 -3.87 1.22 -2.70
N LEU A 66 -2.55 1.34 -2.79
CA LEU A 66 -1.90 1.95 -3.96
C LEU A 66 -2.20 1.19 -5.26
N ILE A 67 -2.28 -0.14 -5.22
CA ILE A 67 -2.68 -0.97 -6.37
C ILE A 67 -4.09 -0.60 -6.85
N ILE A 68 -5.06 -0.46 -5.93
CA ILE A 68 -6.43 -0.07 -6.27
C ILE A 68 -6.45 1.30 -6.97
N TYR A 69 -5.78 2.30 -6.40
CA TYR A 69 -5.73 3.65 -6.97
C TYR A 69 -5.02 3.66 -8.35
N ALA A 70 -3.88 2.97 -8.48
CA ALA A 70 -3.14 2.89 -9.73
C ALA A 70 -3.92 2.16 -10.84
N ASN A 71 -4.60 1.05 -10.49
CA ASN A 71 -5.47 0.34 -11.42
C ASN A 71 -6.63 1.23 -11.89
N PHE A 72 -7.24 2.00 -10.98
CA PHE A 72 -8.31 2.91 -11.35
C PHE A 72 -7.83 4.04 -12.27
N LEU A 73 -6.67 4.65 -11.98
CA LEU A 73 -6.05 5.63 -12.88
C LEU A 73 -5.82 5.04 -14.27
N GLU A 74 -5.27 3.83 -14.35
CA GLU A 74 -5.05 3.15 -15.62
C GLU A 74 -6.36 2.89 -16.37
N LYS A 75 -7.44 2.49 -15.68
CA LYS A 75 -8.78 2.33 -16.28
C LYS A 75 -9.28 3.65 -16.91
N ILE A 76 -9.12 4.80 -16.24
CA ILE A 76 -9.51 6.10 -16.79
C ILE A 76 -8.68 6.43 -18.03
N CYS A 77 -7.35 6.30 -17.93
CA CYS A 77 -6.44 6.69 -19.00
C CYS A 77 -6.62 5.85 -20.26
N LEU A 78 -6.94 4.56 -20.12
CA LEU A 78 -7.09 3.63 -21.24
C LEU A 78 -8.48 3.67 -21.88
N TYR A 79 -9.49 4.25 -21.23
CA TYR A 79 -10.84 4.31 -21.80
C TYR A 79 -10.83 4.96 -23.20
N PRO A 80 -11.49 4.37 -24.21
CA PRO A 80 -12.49 3.28 -24.14
C PRO A 80 -11.92 1.85 -24.15
N ASN A 81 -10.60 1.69 -24.30
CA ASN A 81 -9.97 0.38 -24.24
C ASN A 81 -10.09 -0.19 -22.82
N LYS A 82 -10.35 -1.49 -22.74
CA LYS A 82 -10.55 -2.19 -21.47
C LYS A 82 -9.24 -2.85 -21.06
N LYS A 83 -8.80 -2.58 -19.84
CA LYS A 83 -7.81 -3.40 -19.15
C LYS A 83 -8.49 -4.06 -17.95
N LYS A 84 -8.36 -5.38 -17.86
CA LYS A 84 -8.80 -6.13 -16.68
C LYS A 84 -7.65 -6.16 -15.69
N HIS A 85 -7.96 -5.89 -14.43
CA HIS A 85 -7.03 -5.98 -13.33
C HIS A 85 -7.51 -7.10 -12.41
N ASP A 86 -6.60 -7.99 -12.05
CA ASP A 86 -6.92 -9.04 -11.09
C ASP A 86 -7.10 -8.41 -9.71
N LYS A 87 -8.21 -8.76 -9.05
CA LYS A 87 -8.45 -8.35 -7.67
C LYS A 87 -7.49 -9.10 -6.76
N ILE A 88 -6.92 -8.38 -5.81
CA ILE A 88 -6.15 -8.99 -4.71
C ILE A 88 -7.15 -9.67 -3.80
N LYS A 89 -6.99 -10.98 -3.60
CA LYS A 89 -7.83 -11.76 -2.68
C LYS A 89 -7.42 -11.51 -1.23
N ASP A 90 -8.35 -11.66 -0.31
CA ASP A 90 -8.06 -11.71 1.11
C ASP A 90 -7.05 -12.82 1.40
N GLY A 91 -6.06 -12.51 2.25
CA GLY A 91 -4.96 -13.42 2.54
C GLY A 91 -3.96 -13.63 1.39
N ALA A 92 -3.96 -12.79 0.34
CA ALA A 92 -2.95 -12.83 -0.70
C ALA A 92 -1.53 -12.78 -0.11
N LYS A 93 -0.65 -13.63 -0.64
CA LYS A 93 0.74 -13.71 -0.17
C LYS A 93 1.49 -12.42 -0.52
N PHE A 94 2.46 -12.05 0.32
CA PHE A 94 3.36 -10.92 0.07
C PHE A 94 3.93 -10.90 -1.36
N SER A 95 4.41 -12.05 -1.86
CA SER A 95 4.98 -12.15 -3.21
C SER A 95 3.97 -11.84 -4.31
N GLN A 96 2.69 -12.19 -4.13
CA GLN A 96 1.63 -11.89 -5.09
C GLN A 96 1.34 -10.39 -5.10
N VAL A 97 1.17 -9.79 -3.92
CA VAL A 97 0.95 -8.33 -3.79
C VAL A 97 2.13 -7.53 -4.34
N MET A 98 3.37 -7.94 -4.02
CA MET A 98 4.58 -7.31 -4.53
C MET A 98 4.72 -7.43 -6.04
N SER A 99 4.45 -8.61 -6.62
CA SER A 99 4.49 -8.79 -8.08
C SER A 99 3.50 -7.86 -8.79
N GLN A 100 2.28 -7.74 -8.25
CA GLN A 100 1.27 -6.84 -8.81
C GLN A 100 1.69 -5.37 -8.66
N PHE A 101 2.21 -4.98 -7.49
CA PHE A 101 2.70 -3.62 -7.22
C PHE A 101 3.82 -3.20 -8.19
N ILE A 102 4.76 -4.10 -8.47
CA ILE A 102 5.86 -3.87 -9.43
C ILE A 102 5.29 -3.64 -10.84
N SER A 103 4.25 -4.37 -11.24
CA SER A 103 3.65 -4.30 -12.57
C SER A 103 2.79 -3.05 -12.83
N LEU A 104 2.51 -2.24 -11.80
CA LEU A 104 1.70 -1.03 -11.94
C LEU A 104 2.33 0.00 -12.86
N ILE A 105 1.53 0.96 -13.31
CA ILE A 105 2.03 2.21 -13.89
C ILE A 105 3.01 2.92 -12.94
N GLU A 106 3.90 3.76 -13.47
CA GLU A 106 4.81 4.55 -12.64
C GLU A 106 4.04 5.64 -11.89
N PHE A 107 4.40 5.85 -10.62
CA PHE A 107 3.89 6.92 -9.75
C PHE A 107 4.97 7.32 -8.74
N LYS A 108 4.78 8.47 -8.08
CA LYS A 108 5.77 9.01 -7.16
C LYS A 108 6.19 7.98 -6.10
N ASN A 109 7.50 7.85 -5.84
CA ASN A 109 8.11 6.94 -4.86
C ASN A 109 7.91 5.43 -5.09
N LYS A 110 7.33 4.97 -6.20
CA LYS A 110 7.10 3.53 -6.44
C LYS A 110 8.35 2.67 -6.24
N ASN A 111 9.45 3.04 -6.89
CA ASN A 111 10.72 2.28 -6.79
C ASN A 111 11.32 2.30 -5.38
N LYS A 112 11.22 3.44 -4.67
CA LYS A 112 11.65 3.55 -3.28
C LYS A 112 10.84 2.61 -2.37
N LEU A 113 9.51 2.61 -2.51
CA LEU A 113 8.63 1.71 -1.77
C LEU A 113 8.95 0.23 -2.05
N ILE A 114 9.20 -0.15 -3.31
CA ILE A 114 9.61 -1.53 -3.65
C ILE A 114 10.87 -1.93 -2.90
N GLN A 115 11.89 -1.05 -2.88
CA GLN A 115 13.17 -1.31 -2.21
C GLN A 115 13.00 -1.41 -0.69
N ASP A 116 12.33 -0.44 -0.08
CA ASP A 116 12.15 -0.35 1.37
C ASP A 116 11.29 -1.53 1.89
N ILE A 117 10.19 -1.85 1.20
CA ILE A 117 9.33 -2.98 1.59
C ILE A 117 10.04 -4.32 1.37
N SER A 118 10.85 -4.46 0.31
CA SER A 118 11.69 -5.65 0.12
C SER A 118 12.70 -5.83 1.25
N LYS A 119 13.30 -4.72 1.71
CA LYS A 119 14.21 -4.71 2.86
C LYS A 119 13.48 -5.11 4.15
N LEU A 120 12.28 -4.56 4.36
CA LEU A 120 11.42 -4.90 5.50
C LEU A 120 11.05 -6.39 5.52
N ASN A 121 10.65 -6.98 4.39
CA ASN A 121 10.35 -8.41 4.29
C ASN A 121 11.57 -9.28 4.61
N LYS A 122 12.78 -8.90 4.14
CA LYS A 122 14.03 -9.61 4.50
C LYS A 122 14.27 -9.59 6.00
N LEU A 123 14.08 -8.43 6.64
CA LEU A 123 14.22 -8.29 8.09
C LEU A 123 13.19 -9.14 8.84
N ARG A 124 11.92 -9.04 8.46
CA ARG A 124 10.83 -9.85 9.03
C ARG A 124 11.16 -11.34 8.95
N ASN A 125 11.68 -11.83 7.83
CA ASN A 125 12.02 -13.24 7.67
C ASN A 125 13.22 -13.64 8.52
N LYS A 126 14.28 -12.82 8.55
CA LYS A 126 15.44 -13.04 9.43
C LYS A 126 14.99 -13.20 10.88
N TYR A 127 14.19 -12.27 11.38
CA TYR A 127 13.73 -12.30 12.77
C TYR A 127 12.71 -13.42 13.05
N ALA A 128 11.82 -13.73 12.12
CA ALA A 128 10.90 -14.86 12.28
C ALA A 128 11.66 -16.18 12.44
N HIS A 129 12.78 -16.36 11.73
CA HIS A 129 13.66 -17.52 11.91
C HIS A 129 14.38 -17.48 13.26
N GLU A 130 14.93 -16.34 13.68
CA GLU A 130 15.66 -16.23 14.95
C GLU A 130 14.77 -16.50 16.18
N ILE A 131 13.52 -16.01 16.17
CA ILE A 131 12.52 -16.29 17.20
C ILE A 131 12.20 -17.80 17.24
N ALA A 132 12.04 -18.44 16.09
CA ALA A 132 11.69 -19.85 16.00
C ALA A 132 12.83 -20.79 16.45
N PHE A 133 14.09 -20.40 16.22
CA PHE A 133 15.25 -21.26 16.44
C PHE A 133 16.13 -20.89 17.65
N LYS A 134 15.67 -19.98 18.53
CA LYS A 134 16.37 -19.55 19.77
C LYS A 134 17.86 -19.22 19.57
N HIS A 135 18.23 -18.67 18.41
CA HIS A 135 19.60 -18.26 18.14
C HIS A 135 19.94 -16.96 18.87
N ASN A 136 21.24 -16.68 19.01
CA ASN A 136 21.85 -15.67 19.87
C ASN A 136 21.21 -14.26 19.71
N ILE A 137 20.18 -14.00 20.51
CA ILE A 137 19.28 -12.83 20.46
C ILE A 137 20.04 -11.49 20.43
N TYR A 138 21.23 -11.45 21.04
CA TYR A 138 22.06 -10.25 21.14
C TYR A 138 22.61 -9.72 19.81
N GLU A 139 22.96 -10.58 18.85
CA GLU A 139 23.46 -10.11 17.54
C GLU A 139 22.34 -9.45 16.72
N SER A 140 21.15 -10.03 16.79
CA SER A 140 19.93 -9.52 16.18
C SER A 140 19.52 -8.16 16.74
N MET A 141 19.71 -7.92 18.04
CA MET A 141 19.41 -6.65 18.71
C MET A 141 20.22 -5.49 18.11
N ASN A 142 21.53 -5.68 17.95
CA ASN A 142 22.41 -4.65 17.40
C ASN A 142 22.04 -4.29 15.96
N GLU A 143 21.55 -5.23 15.17
CA GLU A 143 21.08 -4.95 13.81
C GLU A 143 19.75 -4.20 13.76
N ILE A 144 18.80 -4.54 14.64
CA ILE A 144 17.53 -3.80 14.76
C ILE A 144 17.81 -2.35 15.14
N GLU A 145 18.69 -2.12 16.11
CA GLU A 145 19.02 -0.77 16.54
C GLU A 145 19.70 0.05 15.44
N LYS A 146 20.57 -0.58 14.63
CA LYS A 146 21.16 0.05 13.44
C LYS A 146 20.13 0.39 12.36
N LEU A 147 19.04 -0.38 12.27
CA LEU A 147 17.97 -0.09 11.32
C LEU A 147 17.21 1.19 11.66
N LYS A 148 17.19 1.57 12.94
CA LYS A 148 16.34 2.63 13.49
C LYS A 148 14.89 2.46 13.00
N PRO A 149 14.18 1.42 13.49
CA PRO A 149 12.89 0.99 12.94
C PRO A 149 11.89 2.12 12.83
N HIS A 150 11.84 3.01 13.82
CA HIS A 150 11.01 4.21 13.79
C HIS A 150 11.26 5.12 12.58
N GLU A 151 12.50 5.54 12.33
CA GLU A 151 12.86 6.40 11.19
C GLU A 151 12.56 5.69 9.86
N PHE A 152 12.84 4.39 9.80
CA PHE A 152 12.58 3.57 8.62
C PHE A 152 11.09 3.44 8.32
N PHE A 153 10.28 3.19 9.34
CA PHE A 153 8.83 3.08 9.26
C PHE A 153 8.18 4.40 8.87
N GLN A 154 8.63 5.50 9.48
CA GLN A 154 8.18 6.84 9.13
C GLN A 154 8.51 7.18 7.68
N SER A 155 9.69 6.81 7.18
CA SER A 155 10.09 7.00 5.78
C SER A 155 9.17 6.25 4.81
N ILE A 156 8.87 4.98 5.09
CA ILE A 156 7.94 4.18 4.27
C ILE A 156 6.56 4.83 4.25
N PHE A 157 6.03 5.21 5.41
CA PHE A 157 4.71 5.80 5.53
C PHE A 157 4.60 7.15 4.82
N THR A 158 5.62 7.99 4.95
CA THR A 158 5.70 9.28 4.25
C THR A 158 5.69 9.06 2.74
N SER A 159 6.51 8.11 2.25
CA SER A 159 6.54 7.76 0.84
C SER A 159 5.20 7.23 0.34
N PHE A 160 4.49 6.43 1.14
CA PHE A 160 3.13 5.99 0.84
C PHE A 160 2.14 7.15 0.71
N ILE A 161 2.12 8.08 1.68
CA ILE A 161 1.22 9.26 1.64
C ILE A 161 1.48 10.07 0.36
N GLU A 162 2.75 10.32 0.04
CA GLU A 162 3.13 11.03 -1.17
C GLU A 162 2.70 10.30 -2.44
N SER A 163 2.84 8.97 -2.51
CA SER A 163 2.36 8.15 -3.63
C SER A 163 0.84 8.22 -3.79
N LEU A 164 0.11 8.13 -2.68
CA LEU A 164 -1.35 8.18 -2.68
C LEU A 164 -1.84 9.54 -3.16
N ASN A 165 -1.21 10.63 -2.71
CA ASN A 165 -1.54 11.98 -3.14
C ASN A 165 -1.23 12.21 -4.63
N ASP A 166 -0.11 11.67 -5.14
CA ASP A 166 0.21 11.69 -6.57
C ASP A 166 -0.88 10.99 -7.40
N LEU A 167 -1.26 9.77 -7.00
CA LEU A 167 -2.30 9.01 -7.69
C LEU A 167 -3.65 9.74 -7.65
N ARG A 168 -4.06 10.26 -6.49
CA ARG A 168 -5.29 11.07 -6.35
C ARG A 168 -5.30 12.25 -7.29
N MET A 169 -4.23 13.04 -7.29
CA MET A 169 -4.10 14.20 -8.17
C MET A 169 -4.22 13.79 -9.64
N ARG A 170 -3.52 12.74 -10.06
CA ARG A 170 -3.56 12.25 -11.45
C ARG A 170 -4.93 11.70 -11.84
N ILE A 171 -5.63 11.03 -10.93
CA ILE A 171 -7.02 10.59 -11.12
C ILE A 171 -7.94 11.79 -11.34
N GLN A 172 -7.81 12.85 -10.53
CA GLN A 172 -8.63 14.06 -10.70
C GLN A 172 -8.32 14.77 -12.03
N THR A 173 -7.05 14.86 -12.41
CA THR A 173 -6.65 15.39 -13.72
C THR A 173 -7.26 14.57 -14.86
N ALA A 174 -7.15 13.24 -14.80
CA ALA A 174 -7.70 12.35 -15.84
C ALA A 174 -9.24 12.41 -15.90
N LYS A 175 -9.91 12.53 -14.76
CA LYS A 175 -11.38 12.74 -14.69
C LYS A 175 -11.81 14.02 -15.42
N ASN A 176 -11.00 15.07 -15.36
CA ASN A 176 -11.33 16.37 -15.97
C ASN A 176 -11.02 16.45 -17.46
N GLU A 177 -10.46 15.41 -18.08
CA GLU A 177 -10.29 15.37 -19.53
C GLU A 177 -11.66 15.40 -20.24
N ASP A 178 -11.76 16.18 -21.32
CA ASP A 178 -13.01 16.37 -22.10
C ASP A 178 -13.68 15.06 -22.48
N LYS A 179 -12.89 14.05 -22.86
CA LYS A 179 -13.39 12.73 -23.25
C LYS A 179 -14.11 12.03 -22.08
N ILE A 180 -13.61 12.20 -20.85
CA ILE A 180 -14.18 11.59 -19.65
C ILE A 180 -15.39 12.38 -19.17
N GLN A 181 -15.29 13.72 -19.17
CA GLN A 181 -16.41 14.60 -18.83
C GLN A 181 -17.63 14.39 -19.73
N LYS A 182 -17.41 14.15 -21.03
CA LYS A 182 -18.50 13.80 -21.97
C LYS A 182 -19.21 12.50 -21.57
N ILE A 183 -18.48 11.50 -21.08
CA ILE A 183 -19.08 10.22 -20.67
C ILE A 183 -19.96 10.40 -19.43
N ILE A 184 -19.48 11.20 -18.46
CA ILE A 184 -20.22 11.49 -17.23
C ILE A 184 -21.54 12.20 -17.56
N LYS A 185 -21.50 13.21 -18.43
CA LYS A 185 -22.68 14.00 -18.84
C LYS A 185 -23.69 13.27 -19.71
N LEU A 186 -23.26 12.23 -20.44
CA LEU A 186 -24.16 11.40 -21.26
C LEU A 186 -24.94 10.36 -20.42
N ASP A 187 -24.66 10.29 -19.11
CA ASP A 187 -25.25 9.36 -18.14
C ASP A 187 -26.03 10.10 -17.03
N GLU A 188 -26.27 11.41 -17.22
CA GLU A 188 -27.19 12.27 -16.46
C GLU A 188 -28.46 12.52 -17.28
#